data_AF-A0A7S0XQB2-F1
#
_entry.id   AF-A0A7S0XQB2-F1
#
_cell.length_a   1.000
_cell.length_b   1.000
_cell.length_c   1.000
_cell.angle_alpha   90.00
_cell.angle_beta   90.00
_cell.angle_gamma   90.00
#
_symmetry.space_group_name_H-M   'P 1'
#
loop_
_entity.id
_entity.type
_entity.pdbx_description
1 polymer ?
#
loop_
_entity_poly.entity_id
_entity_poly.type
_entity_poly.pdbx_seq_one_letter_code
_entity_poly.pdbx_strand_id
1 'polypeptide(L)'
;FPPWLRRHACAARFVQDILVEEVATPFTTFRILGSGIVLVLLLLALRHMLHYDPKYVFLIYYLATYHFVMQIIHWGIAIHMGQFIRICVLNVWRWIDLATVTLSLYCAYYVTRNIVDIEDVDGTILLPLGASATLACWLSLLGYFVEWSCGLAVFVGSAFHLLSVLVWPLCVAAMGFFAASQVLYTLEDCVDGGICRLSEAYEFIYLTSIGNPVLTSDADDGVSTETFVIVVIFTILFLWWILSVMATIVTEASRLDRRQLALTWYWEPKASLTVLTSTGRKDTKISESPGLVERYCDISEKYWHILSCALRGERSDVYWDALCFRSTPMLFVTGFFGFAILPIWFALGLLTLGLLWPPQIRRWLFCPRPIGNARVRKSARSRPYGPNEDDLMKTKLSKLRSDLVDLKAITQDQSHQIQKDLG
;
A
#
# COMPACT_ATOMS: atom_id res chain seq x y z
N PHE A 1 -5.98 -21.58 -9.74
CA PHE A 1 -7.33 -21.16 -9.29
C PHE A 1 -7.80 -19.96 -10.09
N PRO A 2 -9.03 -19.98 -10.61
CA PRO A 2 -9.58 -18.82 -11.31
C PRO A 2 -9.74 -17.61 -10.36
N PRO A 3 -9.59 -16.36 -10.84
CA PRO A 3 -9.59 -15.16 -9.99
C PRO A 3 -10.88 -14.96 -9.19
N TRP A 4 -12.04 -15.30 -9.75
CA TRP A 4 -13.33 -15.14 -9.09
C TRP A 4 -13.45 -16.01 -7.83
N LEU A 5 -12.98 -17.26 -7.88
CA LEU A 5 -13.01 -18.17 -6.74
C LEU A 5 -12.12 -17.66 -5.60
N ARG A 6 -10.95 -17.09 -5.94
CA ARG A 6 -10.05 -16.48 -4.96
C ARG A 6 -10.71 -15.29 -4.27
N ARG A 7 -11.41 -14.43 -5.03
CA ARG A 7 -12.15 -13.29 -4.47
C ARG A 7 -13.26 -13.74 -3.52
N HIS A 8 -14.01 -14.77 -3.89
CA HIS A 8 -15.03 -15.34 -3.00
C HIS A 8 -14.42 -15.95 -1.73
N ALA A 9 -13.28 -16.64 -1.85
CA ALA A 9 -12.56 -17.15 -0.68
C ALA A 9 -12.08 -16.01 0.23
N CYS A 10 -11.46 -14.96 -0.34
CA CYS A 10 -10.99 -13.80 0.43
C CYS A 10 -12.13 -12.97 1.05
N ALA A 11 -13.36 -13.09 0.54
CA ALA A 11 -14.53 -12.45 1.12
C ALA A 11 -14.99 -13.12 2.42
N ALA A 12 -14.62 -14.38 2.64
CA ALA A 12 -14.98 -15.09 3.86
C ALA A 12 -14.12 -14.62 5.03
N ARG A 13 -14.78 -14.26 6.13
CA ARG A 13 -14.12 -13.72 7.34
C ARG A 13 -13.07 -14.66 7.92
N PHE A 14 -13.33 -15.97 7.92
CA PHE A 14 -12.37 -16.96 8.40
C PHE A 14 -11.08 -16.96 7.58
N VAL A 15 -11.15 -16.76 6.25
CA VAL A 15 -9.97 -16.66 5.39
C VAL A 15 -9.21 -15.38 5.73
N GLN A 16 -9.92 -14.26 5.91
CA GLN A 16 -9.29 -13.00 6.31
C GLN A 16 -8.56 -13.12 7.65
N ASP A 17 -9.15 -13.80 8.63
CA ASP A 17 -8.52 -14.04 9.95
C ASP A 17 -7.26 -14.90 9.81
N ILE A 18 -7.31 -15.98 9.02
CA ILE A 18 -6.13 -16.82 8.70
C ILE A 18 -5.06 -16.01 7.97
N LEU A 19 -5.44 -15.16 7.01
CA LEU A 19 -4.49 -14.31 6.29
C LEU A 19 -3.82 -13.30 7.21
N VAL A 20 -4.57 -12.70 8.15
CA VAL A 20 -4.00 -11.79 9.16
C VAL A 20 -3.04 -12.55 10.07
N GLU A 21 -3.37 -13.77 10.47
CA GLU A 21 -2.51 -14.60 11.30
C GLU A 21 -1.20 -14.96 10.59
N GLU A 22 -1.27 -15.36 9.32
CA GLU A 22 -0.11 -15.65 8.48
C GLU A 22 0.77 -14.41 8.24
N VAL A 23 0.17 -13.24 8.02
CA VAL A 23 0.89 -11.96 7.88
C VAL A 23 1.45 -11.48 9.22
N ALA A 24 0.82 -11.85 10.33
CA ALA A 24 1.30 -11.58 11.66
C ALA A 24 2.42 -12.54 12.10
N THR A 25 2.85 -13.49 11.27
CA THR A 25 4.02 -14.34 11.59
C THR A 25 5.28 -13.47 11.76
N PRO A 26 6.25 -13.89 12.61
CA PRO A 26 7.33 -13.00 13.03
C PRO A 26 8.27 -12.69 11.85
N PHE A 27 8.51 -13.67 10.99
CA PHE A 27 9.34 -13.51 9.80
C PHE A 27 8.70 -12.60 8.74
N THR A 28 7.39 -12.73 8.50
CA THR A 28 6.70 -11.84 7.54
C THR A 28 6.64 -10.42 8.08
N THR A 29 6.40 -10.25 9.39
CA THR A 29 6.45 -8.95 10.07
C THR A 29 7.83 -8.29 9.93
N PHE A 30 8.90 -9.05 10.24
CA PHE A 30 10.30 -8.62 10.05
C PHE A 30 10.56 -8.13 8.64
N ARG A 31 10.14 -8.91 7.65
CA ARG A 31 10.33 -8.58 6.25
C ARG A 31 9.59 -7.31 5.84
N ILE A 32 8.33 -7.17 6.27
CA ILE A 32 7.51 -5.99 5.96
C ILE A 32 8.13 -4.76 6.61
N LEU A 33 8.38 -4.77 7.92
CA LEU A 33 8.97 -3.63 8.63
C LEU A 33 10.37 -3.28 8.12
N GLY A 34 11.20 -4.29 7.84
CA GLY A 34 12.52 -4.10 7.26
C GLY A 34 12.47 -3.39 5.91
N SER A 35 11.53 -3.77 5.04
CA SER A 35 11.31 -3.08 3.76
C SER A 35 10.96 -1.60 3.97
N GLY A 36 10.06 -1.30 4.91
CA GLY A 36 9.67 0.08 5.23
C GLY A 36 10.84 0.91 5.76
N ILE A 37 11.65 0.35 6.67
CA ILE A 37 12.82 1.06 7.21
C ILE A 37 13.87 1.30 6.14
N VAL A 38 14.15 0.30 5.28
CA VAL A 38 15.10 0.47 4.17
C VAL A 38 14.64 1.58 3.22
N LEU A 39 13.34 1.67 2.89
CA LEU A 39 12.81 2.75 2.06
C LEU A 39 12.96 4.13 2.71
N VAL A 40 12.67 4.25 4.01
CA VAL A 40 12.85 5.51 4.75
C VAL A 40 14.33 5.90 4.82
N LEU A 41 15.22 4.96 5.11
CA LEU A 41 16.66 5.20 5.12
C LEU A 41 17.18 5.57 3.73
N LEU A 42 16.68 4.95 2.67
CA LEU A 42 17.04 5.27 1.30
C LEU A 42 16.61 6.70 0.94
N LEU A 43 15.40 7.10 1.33
CA LEU A 43 14.90 8.47 1.15
C LEU A 43 15.75 9.50 1.91
N LEU A 44 16.10 9.21 3.17
CA LEU A 44 16.95 10.08 3.98
C LEU A 44 18.37 10.18 3.40
N ALA A 45 18.97 9.05 3.01
CA ALA A 45 20.30 8.99 2.41
C ALA A 45 20.35 9.76 1.09
N LEU A 46 19.35 9.59 0.22
CA LEU A 46 19.23 10.31 -1.04
C LEU A 46 19.14 11.83 -0.81
N ARG A 47 18.33 12.26 0.16
CA ARG A 47 18.21 13.69 0.51
C ARG A 47 19.51 14.26 1.09
N HIS A 48 20.20 13.53 1.96
CA HIS A 48 21.48 13.97 2.52
C HIS A 48 22.58 14.02 1.47
N MET A 49 22.62 13.06 0.55
CA MET A 49 23.57 13.04 -0.57
C MET A 49 23.37 14.26 -1.48
N LEU A 50 22.12 14.61 -1.81
CA LEU A 50 21.83 15.75 -2.70
C LEU A 50 22.15 17.11 -2.09
N HIS A 51 22.20 17.24 -0.77
CA HIS A 51 22.44 18.52 -0.11
C HIS A 51 23.85 18.73 0.45
N TYR A 52 24.51 17.69 0.98
CA TYR A 52 25.63 17.92 1.90
C TYR A 52 26.85 17.01 1.74
N ASP A 53 26.68 15.71 1.49
CA ASP A 53 27.81 14.78 1.64
C ASP A 53 27.76 13.59 0.66
N PRO A 54 28.75 13.44 -0.24
CA PRO A 54 28.82 12.29 -1.13
C PRO A 54 29.14 10.96 -0.42
N LYS A 55 29.50 10.97 0.88
CA LYS A 55 29.72 9.72 1.63
C LYS A 55 28.49 8.81 1.69
N TYR A 56 27.29 9.37 1.52
CA TYR A 56 26.04 8.61 1.52
C TYR A 56 25.84 7.76 0.25
N VAL A 57 26.67 7.94 -0.80
CA VAL A 57 26.58 7.14 -2.04
C VAL A 57 26.71 5.64 -1.74
N PHE A 58 27.67 5.22 -0.91
CA PHE A 58 27.83 3.80 -0.53
C PHE A 58 26.60 3.25 0.21
N LEU A 59 25.98 4.07 1.06
CA LEU A 59 24.76 3.69 1.78
C LEU A 59 23.59 3.52 0.80
N ILE A 60 23.44 4.41 -0.18
CA ILE A 60 22.42 4.30 -1.22
C ILE A 60 22.63 3.03 -2.05
N TYR A 61 23.86 2.71 -2.45
CA TYR A 61 24.17 1.46 -3.14
C TYR A 61 23.74 0.24 -2.32
N TYR A 62 24.07 0.20 -1.03
CA TYR A 62 23.71 -0.93 -0.17
C TYR A 62 22.20 -1.07 0.01
N LEU A 63 21.50 0.02 0.32
CA LEU A 63 20.04 0.01 0.53
C LEU A 63 19.28 -0.30 -0.75
N ALA A 64 19.66 0.29 -1.88
CA ALA A 64 19.04 0.03 -3.17
C ALA A 64 19.30 -1.40 -3.65
N THR A 65 20.51 -1.94 -3.43
CA THR A 65 20.84 -3.33 -3.74
C THR A 65 20.04 -4.30 -2.88
N TYR A 66 19.92 -4.05 -1.58
CA TYR A 66 19.06 -4.85 -0.71
C TYR A 66 17.61 -4.87 -1.22
N HIS A 67 17.06 -3.69 -1.55
CA HIS A 67 15.70 -3.59 -2.07
C HIS A 67 15.53 -4.33 -3.40
N PHE A 68 16.52 -4.26 -4.29
CA PHE A 68 16.56 -5.00 -5.55
C PHE A 68 16.59 -6.52 -5.35
N VAL A 69 17.43 -7.01 -4.45
CA VAL A 69 17.51 -8.45 -4.13
C VAL A 69 16.18 -8.95 -3.58
N MET A 70 15.53 -8.19 -2.70
CA MET A 70 14.20 -8.55 -2.18
C MET A 70 13.14 -8.60 -3.28
N GLN A 71 13.22 -7.69 -4.26
CA GLN A 71 12.35 -7.70 -5.44
C GLN A 71 12.60 -8.92 -6.34
N ILE A 72 13.88 -9.28 -6.59
CA ILE A 72 14.23 -10.49 -7.34
C ILE A 72 13.73 -11.75 -6.64
N ILE A 73 13.91 -11.85 -5.32
CA ILE A 73 13.39 -12.98 -4.53
C ILE A 73 11.87 -13.05 -4.71
N HIS A 74 11.17 -11.91 -4.60
CA HIS A 74 9.72 -11.89 -4.79
C HIS A 74 9.31 -12.34 -6.20
N TRP A 75 10.02 -11.89 -7.24
CA TRP A 75 9.77 -12.32 -8.63
C TRP A 75 10.04 -13.80 -8.84
N GLY A 76 11.15 -14.32 -8.29
CA GLY A 76 11.50 -15.74 -8.36
C GLY A 76 10.41 -16.61 -7.76
N ILE A 77 9.87 -16.22 -6.61
CA ILE A 77 8.78 -16.98 -6.00
C ILE A 77 7.46 -16.81 -6.78
N ALA A 78 7.17 -15.62 -7.34
CA ALA A 78 6.00 -15.42 -8.19
C ALA A 78 6.05 -16.25 -9.50
N ILE A 79 7.24 -16.44 -10.08
CA ILE A 79 7.48 -17.34 -11.22
C ILE A 79 7.24 -18.79 -10.80
N HIS A 80 7.78 -19.22 -9.67
CA HIS A 80 7.58 -20.57 -9.17
C HIS A 80 6.09 -20.92 -8.97
N MET A 81 5.27 -19.92 -8.60
CA MET A 81 3.82 -20.07 -8.42
C MET A 81 3.00 -19.96 -9.71
N GLY A 82 3.63 -19.71 -10.86
CA GLY A 82 2.94 -19.47 -12.13
C GLY A 82 2.08 -18.21 -12.14
N GLN A 83 2.37 -17.23 -11.27
CA GLN A 83 1.59 -15.99 -11.12
C GLN A 83 2.41 -14.72 -11.44
N PHE A 84 3.55 -14.86 -12.11
CA PHE A 84 4.47 -13.77 -12.41
C PHE A 84 3.80 -12.58 -13.11
N ILE A 85 3.04 -12.82 -14.18
CA ILE A 85 2.35 -11.76 -14.94
C ILE A 85 1.44 -10.95 -14.01
N ARG A 86 0.68 -11.62 -13.15
CA ARG A 86 -0.29 -10.97 -12.30
C ARG A 86 0.34 -10.22 -11.13
N ILE A 87 1.29 -10.85 -10.43
CA ILE A 87 1.87 -10.33 -9.19
C ILE A 87 2.96 -9.30 -9.47
N CYS A 88 3.70 -9.46 -10.57
CA CYS A 88 4.86 -8.63 -10.89
C CYS A 88 4.55 -7.67 -12.04
N VAL A 89 4.11 -8.17 -13.20
CA VAL A 89 3.97 -7.34 -14.41
C VAL A 89 2.77 -6.38 -14.32
N LEU A 90 1.61 -6.86 -13.86
CA LEU A 90 0.40 -6.03 -13.75
C LEU A 90 0.35 -5.21 -12.45
N ASN A 91 1.29 -5.39 -11.54
CA ASN A 91 1.31 -4.67 -10.28
C ASN A 91 2.16 -3.40 -10.40
N VAL A 92 1.50 -2.25 -10.56
CA VAL A 92 2.14 -0.93 -10.71
C VAL A 92 3.16 -0.63 -9.61
N TRP A 93 2.89 -1.05 -8.38
CA TRP A 93 3.81 -0.82 -7.25
C TRP A 93 5.18 -1.49 -7.46
N ARG A 94 5.21 -2.65 -8.11
CA ARG A 94 6.48 -3.36 -8.38
C ARG A 94 7.34 -2.65 -9.40
N TRP A 95 6.73 -1.91 -10.33
CA TRP A 95 7.44 -1.05 -11.26
C TRP A 95 7.92 0.23 -10.60
N ILE A 96 7.12 0.82 -9.72
CA ILE A 96 7.54 1.98 -8.91
C ILE A 96 8.73 1.61 -8.02
N ASP A 97 8.72 0.44 -7.39
CA ASP A 97 9.85 -0.08 -6.60
C ASP A 97 11.11 -0.26 -7.46
N LEU A 98 10.97 -0.79 -8.68
CA LEU A 98 12.08 -0.95 -9.61
C LEU A 98 12.61 0.41 -10.10
N ALA A 99 11.72 1.36 -10.41
CA ALA A 99 12.07 2.73 -10.76
C ALA A 99 12.82 3.42 -9.61
N THR A 100 12.37 3.20 -8.37
CA THR A 100 13.02 3.73 -7.15
C THR A 100 14.45 3.24 -7.04
N VAL A 101 14.68 1.93 -7.19
CA VAL A 101 16.02 1.32 -7.17
C VAL A 101 16.88 1.87 -8.29
N THR A 102 16.39 1.83 -9.53
CA THR A 102 17.17 2.22 -10.72
C THR A 102 17.53 3.70 -10.71
N LEU A 103 16.59 4.59 -10.39
CA LEU A 103 16.84 6.03 -10.27
C LEU A 103 17.79 6.36 -9.12
N SER A 104 17.67 5.67 -7.97
CA SER A 104 18.58 5.88 -6.83
C SER A 104 20.00 5.44 -7.16
N LEU A 105 20.17 4.27 -7.80
CA LEU A 105 21.48 3.78 -8.25
C LEU A 105 22.09 4.68 -9.32
N TYR A 106 21.29 5.15 -10.28
CA TYR A 106 21.74 6.06 -11.33
C TYR A 106 22.15 7.42 -10.76
N CYS A 107 21.39 7.96 -9.79
CA CYS A 107 21.73 9.18 -9.09
C CYS A 107 23.05 9.03 -8.30
N ALA A 108 23.23 7.93 -7.57
CA ALA A 108 24.47 7.64 -6.84
C ALA A 108 25.68 7.48 -7.79
N TYR A 109 25.48 6.80 -8.93
CA TYR A 109 26.50 6.66 -9.96
C TYR A 109 26.93 8.01 -10.54
N TYR A 110 25.96 8.86 -10.89
CA TYR A 110 26.22 10.18 -11.45
C TYR A 110 26.99 11.07 -10.45
N VAL A 111 26.59 11.09 -9.17
CA VAL A 111 27.31 11.82 -8.11
C VAL A 111 28.75 11.29 -7.96
N THR A 112 28.95 9.97 -7.98
CA THR A 112 30.30 9.38 -7.87
C THR A 112 31.20 9.82 -9.03
N ARG A 113 30.67 9.89 -10.25
CA ARG A 113 31.42 10.28 -11.44
C ARG A 113 31.76 11.77 -11.44
N ASN A 114 30.79 12.63 -11.15
CA ASN A 114 31.00 14.09 -11.19
C ASN A 114 31.90 14.62 -10.07
N ILE A 115 32.08 13.90 -8.96
CA ILE A 115 33.10 14.25 -7.96
C ILE A 115 34.51 14.14 -8.56
N VAL A 116 34.70 13.27 -9.55
CA VAL A 116 36.00 13.04 -10.20
C VAL A 116 36.26 14.11 -11.26
N ASP A 117 35.21 14.59 -11.94
CA ASP A 117 35.29 15.57 -13.02
C ASP A 117 34.82 16.95 -12.52
N ILE A 118 35.70 17.65 -11.80
CA ILE A 118 35.42 18.91 -11.03
C ILE A 118 34.93 20.09 -11.90
N GLU A 119 35.03 20.01 -13.23
CA GLU A 119 34.80 21.17 -14.11
C GLU A 119 33.53 21.11 -14.98
N ASP A 120 32.79 20.00 -15.04
CA ASP A 120 31.66 19.89 -15.98
C ASP A 120 30.33 20.39 -15.38
N VAL A 121 30.19 21.71 -15.45
CA VAL A 121 29.08 22.48 -16.02
C VAL A 121 27.66 21.97 -15.77
N ASP A 122 26.95 22.79 -15.00
CA ASP A 122 25.51 22.88 -14.83
C ASP A 122 24.83 21.62 -14.29
N GLY A 123 24.52 21.64 -12.97
CA GLY A 123 23.65 20.69 -12.26
C GLY A 123 22.21 20.55 -12.80
N THR A 124 21.98 20.94 -14.05
CA THR A 124 20.78 20.78 -14.88
C THR A 124 20.27 19.34 -14.93
N ILE A 125 21.16 18.32 -14.91
CA ILE A 125 20.73 16.90 -14.94
C ILE A 125 20.61 16.32 -13.52
N LEU A 126 21.54 16.67 -12.62
CA LEU A 126 21.56 16.11 -11.26
C LEU A 126 20.29 16.47 -10.47
N LEU A 127 19.85 17.73 -10.55
CA LEU A 127 18.69 18.20 -9.80
C LEU A 127 17.38 17.49 -10.20
N PRO A 128 16.98 17.42 -11.50
CA PRO A 128 15.77 16.70 -11.89
C PRO A 128 15.88 15.19 -11.67
N LEU A 129 17.08 14.61 -11.84
CA LEU A 129 17.29 13.19 -11.55
C LEU A 129 17.10 12.89 -10.06
N GLY A 130 17.70 13.69 -9.18
CA GLY A 130 17.55 13.59 -7.74
C GLY A 130 16.11 13.80 -7.27
N ALA A 131 15.40 14.78 -7.87
CA ALA A 131 13.99 15.01 -7.62
C ALA A 131 13.11 13.81 -8.06
N SER A 132 13.38 13.25 -9.23
CA SER A 132 12.67 12.07 -9.76
C SER A 132 12.91 10.83 -8.89
N ALA A 133 14.15 10.60 -8.47
CA ALA A 133 14.50 9.52 -7.54
C ALA A 133 13.79 9.70 -6.18
N THR A 134 13.74 10.93 -5.66
CA THR A 134 13.04 11.25 -4.40
C THR A 134 11.53 11.02 -4.52
N LEU A 135 10.92 11.44 -5.64
CA LEU A 135 9.50 11.20 -5.92
C LEU A 135 9.21 9.70 -6.01
N ALA A 136 10.05 8.93 -6.71
CA ALA A 136 9.92 7.49 -6.81
C ALA A 136 9.99 6.82 -5.42
N CYS A 137 10.93 7.22 -4.56
CA CYS A 137 11.02 6.78 -3.16
C CYS A 137 9.72 7.04 -2.37
N TRP A 138 9.13 8.24 -2.51
CA TRP A 138 7.85 8.57 -1.86
C TRP A 138 6.69 7.71 -2.38
N LEU A 139 6.63 7.47 -3.69
CA LEU A 139 5.61 6.61 -4.29
C LEU A 139 5.78 5.14 -3.88
N SER A 140 7.02 4.65 -3.78
CA SER A 140 7.31 3.31 -3.25
C SER A 140 6.92 3.20 -1.77
N LEU A 141 7.18 4.25 -0.96
CA LEU A 141 6.73 4.31 0.43
C LEU A 141 5.18 4.32 0.53
N LEU A 142 4.49 5.00 -0.39
CA LEU A 142 3.02 4.92 -0.49
C LEU A 142 2.56 3.50 -0.82
N GLY A 143 3.21 2.82 -1.77
CA GLY A 143 2.96 1.42 -2.10
C GLY A 143 3.15 0.49 -0.91
N TYR A 144 4.23 0.68 -0.15
CA TYR A 144 4.48 -0.01 1.11
C TYR A 144 3.33 0.19 2.12
N PHE A 145 2.87 1.44 2.31
CA PHE A 145 1.76 1.71 3.22
C PHE A 145 0.43 1.13 2.72
N VAL A 146 0.21 1.04 1.40
CA VAL A 146 -0.97 0.39 0.80
C VAL A 146 -0.97 -1.11 1.13
N GLU A 147 0.19 -1.77 1.06
CA GLU A 147 0.31 -3.16 1.48
C GLU A 147 0.10 -3.35 2.99
N TRP A 148 0.35 -2.31 3.79
CA TRP A 148 0.27 -2.37 5.24
C TRP A 148 -1.12 -2.05 5.80
N SER A 149 -1.78 -1.01 5.27
CA SER A 149 -3.02 -0.46 5.80
C SER A 149 -4.18 -0.71 4.85
N CYS A 150 -5.18 -1.48 5.29
CA CYS A 150 -6.40 -1.70 4.52
C CYS A 150 -7.14 -0.40 4.18
N GLY A 151 -7.16 0.57 5.10
CA GLY A 151 -7.77 1.87 4.85
C GLY A 151 -7.08 2.61 3.72
N LEU A 152 -5.75 2.59 3.70
CA LEU A 152 -4.96 3.20 2.62
C LEU A 152 -5.08 2.42 1.31
N ALA A 153 -5.13 1.09 1.35
CA ALA A 153 -5.38 0.27 0.16
C ALA A 153 -6.75 0.56 -0.47
N VAL A 154 -7.80 0.72 0.35
CA VAL A 154 -9.12 1.13 -0.14
C VAL A 154 -9.08 2.54 -0.71
N PHE A 155 -8.40 3.47 -0.03
CA PHE A 155 -8.24 4.84 -0.52
C PHE A 155 -7.50 4.88 -1.87
N VAL A 156 -6.33 4.26 -1.97
CA VAL A 156 -5.56 4.27 -3.21
C VAL A 156 -6.27 3.48 -4.30
N GLY A 157 -6.91 2.35 -3.97
CA GLY A 157 -7.73 1.61 -4.92
C GLY A 157 -8.92 2.43 -5.44
N SER A 158 -9.55 3.24 -4.59
CA SER A 158 -10.58 4.19 -5.01
C SER A 158 -10.02 5.30 -5.91
N ALA A 159 -8.82 5.81 -5.61
CA ALA A 159 -8.15 6.81 -6.42
C ALA A 159 -7.76 6.27 -7.80
N PHE A 160 -7.25 5.03 -7.90
CA PHE A 160 -6.96 4.38 -9.18
C PHE A 160 -8.22 4.10 -10.00
N HIS A 161 -9.30 3.65 -9.35
CA HIS A 161 -10.58 3.49 -10.03
C HIS A 161 -11.08 4.83 -10.57
N LEU A 162 -11.05 5.87 -9.74
CA LEU A 162 -11.48 7.20 -10.16
C LEU A 162 -10.61 7.73 -11.30
N LEU A 163 -9.29 7.59 -11.20
CA LEU A 163 -8.36 7.97 -12.25
C LEU A 163 -8.70 7.25 -13.57
N SER A 164 -9.00 5.95 -13.53
CA SER A 164 -9.35 5.20 -14.75
C SER A 164 -10.61 5.75 -15.46
N VAL A 165 -11.57 6.29 -14.70
CA VAL A 165 -12.75 6.96 -15.26
C VAL A 165 -12.40 8.37 -15.76
N LEU A 166 -11.54 9.09 -15.02
CA LEU A 166 -11.14 10.45 -15.32
C LEU A 166 -10.15 10.57 -16.49
N VAL A 167 -9.45 9.51 -16.88
CA VAL A 167 -8.52 9.52 -18.02
C VAL A 167 -9.19 10.09 -19.27
N TRP A 168 -10.43 9.67 -19.59
CA TRP A 168 -11.11 10.15 -20.78
C TRP A 168 -11.48 11.63 -20.73
N PRO A 169 -12.16 12.14 -19.66
CA PRO A 169 -12.36 13.58 -19.49
C PRO A 169 -11.07 14.40 -19.51
N LEU A 170 -9.98 13.89 -18.92
CA LEU A 170 -8.68 14.56 -18.92
C LEU A 170 -8.06 14.60 -20.32
N CYS A 171 -8.18 13.54 -21.11
CA CYS A 171 -7.75 13.55 -22.52
C CYS A 171 -8.56 14.56 -23.34
N VAL A 172 -9.88 14.66 -23.12
CA VAL A 172 -10.73 15.66 -23.78
C VAL A 172 -10.33 17.07 -23.37
N ALA A 173 -10.05 17.29 -22.09
CA ALA A 173 -9.54 18.58 -21.61
C ALA A 173 -8.20 18.91 -22.27
N ALA A 174 -7.24 17.99 -22.26
CA ALA A 174 -5.95 18.20 -22.90
C ALA A 174 -6.14 18.62 -24.37
N MET A 175 -6.96 17.91 -25.16
CA MET A 175 -7.29 18.30 -26.54
C MET A 175 -7.88 19.71 -26.63
N GLY A 176 -8.78 20.08 -25.70
CA GLY A 176 -9.33 21.44 -25.62
C GLY A 176 -8.26 22.51 -25.33
N PHE A 177 -7.31 22.23 -24.45
CA PHE A 177 -6.16 23.11 -24.17
C PHE A 177 -5.24 23.24 -25.38
N PHE A 178 -4.93 22.13 -26.07
CA PHE A 178 -4.16 22.13 -27.31
C PHE A 178 -4.85 22.96 -28.40
N ALA A 179 -6.16 22.75 -28.60
CA ALA A 179 -6.94 23.48 -29.59
C ALA A 179 -7.01 25.00 -29.28
N ALA A 180 -7.33 25.37 -28.04
CA ALA A 180 -7.41 26.77 -27.63
C ALA A 180 -6.06 27.49 -27.77
N SER A 181 -4.97 26.83 -27.37
CA SER A 181 -3.61 27.39 -27.49
C SER A 181 -3.19 27.55 -28.95
N GLN A 182 -3.56 26.62 -29.83
CA GLN A 182 -3.30 26.74 -31.27
C GLN A 182 -4.09 27.88 -31.90
N VAL A 183 -5.38 28.02 -31.58
CA VAL A 183 -6.21 29.12 -32.08
C VAL A 183 -5.66 30.47 -31.62
N LEU A 184 -5.28 30.58 -30.36
CA LEU A 184 -4.68 31.80 -29.81
C LEU A 184 -3.36 32.15 -30.51
N TYR A 185 -2.47 31.16 -30.67
CA TYR A 185 -1.21 31.32 -31.40
C TYR A 185 -1.41 31.75 -32.86
N THR A 186 -2.51 31.34 -33.52
CA THR A 186 -2.78 31.73 -34.92
C THR A 186 -3.43 33.10 -35.06
N LEU A 187 -4.05 33.64 -34.01
CA LEU A 187 -4.77 34.91 -34.05
C LEU A 187 -3.92 36.10 -33.61
N GLU A 188 -2.93 35.86 -32.75
CA GLU A 188 -2.00 36.92 -32.35
C GLU A 188 -0.79 36.96 -33.28
N ASP A 189 -0.67 38.06 -34.02
CA ASP A 189 0.51 38.34 -34.81
C ASP A 189 1.67 38.74 -33.88
N CYS A 190 2.77 38.00 -33.98
CA CYS A 190 4.01 38.26 -33.23
C CYS A 190 4.61 39.65 -33.53
N VAL A 191 4.18 40.32 -34.60
CA VAL A 191 4.68 41.65 -35.00
C VAL A 191 4.29 42.74 -34.00
N ASP A 192 3.13 42.61 -33.35
CA ASP A 192 2.57 43.63 -32.45
C ASP A 192 2.84 43.32 -30.97
N GLY A 193 3.89 42.53 -30.67
CA GLY A 193 4.21 42.13 -29.29
C GLY A 193 3.29 41.04 -28.71
N GLY A 194 2.48 40.39 -29.56
CA GLY A 194 1.65 39.25 -29.20
C GLY A 194 2.43 37.96 -28.96
N ILE A 195 1.70 36.86 -28.74
CA ILE A 195 2.28 35.54 -28.45
C ILE A 195 3.11 35.01 -29.65
N CYS A 196 4.44 34.94 -29.48
CA CYS A 196 5.36 34.54 -30.55
C CYS A 196 5.72 33.05 -30.52
N ARG A 197 5.49 32.37 -29.39
CA ARG A 197 5.77 30.93 -29.24
C ARG A 197 4.53 30.18 -28.82
N LEU A 198 4.33 28.99 -29.39
CA LEU A 198 3.25 28.10 -28.98
C LEU A 198 3.31 27.75 -27.47
N SER A 199 4.51 27.71 -26.87
CA SER A 199 4.68 27.52 -25.43
C SER A 199 4.10 28.66 -24.59
N GLU A 200 4.22 29.90 -25.06
CA GLU A 200 3.65 31.09 -24.41
C GLU A 200 2.12 31.05 -24.51
N ALA A 201 1.55 30.59 -25.64
CA ALA A 201 0.11 30.36 -25.77
C ALA A 201 -0.40 29.30 -24.78
N TYR A 202 0.33 28.19 -24.61
CA TYR A 202 0.01 27.18 -23.59
C TYR A 202 0.06 27.75 -22.19
N GLU A 203 1.10 28.51 -21.86
CA GLU A 203 1.27 29.14 -20.57
C GLU A 203 0.12 30.13 -20.30
N PHE A 204 -0.26 30.94 -21.29
CA PHE A 204 -1.39 31.85 -21.21
C PHE A 204 -2.70 31.12 -20.88
N ILE A 205 -3.03 30.05 -21.64
CA ILE A 205 -4.25 29.25 -21.41
C ILE A 205 -4.20 28.51 -20.07
N TYR A 206 -3.03 28.02 -19.67
CA TYR A 206 -2.82 27.36 -18.38
C TYR A 206 -3.02 28.33 -17.20
N LEU A 207 -2.42 29.53 -17.25
CA LEU A 207 -2.58 30.57 -16.25
C LEU A 207 -4.03 31.04 -16.16
N THR A 208 -4.69 31.22 -17.31
CA THR A 208 -6.13 31.53 -17.39
C THR A 208 -6.97 30.45 -16.70
N SER A 209 -6.64 29.17 -16.90
CA SER A 209 -7.35 28.04 -16.29
C SER A 209 -7.18 27.97 -14.77
N ILE A 210 -6.06 28.46 -14.24
CA ILE A 210 -5.81 28.57 -12.79
C ILE A 210 -6.52 29.80 -12.20
N GLY A 211 -7.00 30.71 -13.04
CA GLY A 211 -7.63 31.96 -12.62
C GLY A 211 -6.62 33.07 -12.33
N ASN A 212 -5.37 32.94 -12.79
CA ASN A 212 -4.44 34.06 -12.76
C ASN A 212 -4.89 35.12 -13.77
N PRO A 213 -4.97 36.40 -13.38
CA PRO A 213 -5.35 37.46 -14.30
C PRO A 213 -4.20 37.65 -15.30
N VAL A 214 -4.37 37.11 -16.52
CA VAL A 214 -3.38 37.29 -17.59
C VAL A 214 -3.50 38.67 -18.25
N LEU A 215 -4.65 39.32 -18.08
CA LEU A 215 -4.93 40.70 -18.49
C LEU A 215 -4.55 41.66 -17.35
N THR A 216 -3.27 41.80 -17.03
CA THR A 216 -2.82 42.88 -16.14
C THR A 216 -2.79 44.19 -16.91
N SER A 217 -3.41 45.23 -16.35
CA SER A 217 -3.68 46.54 -16.97
C SER A 217 -2.46 47.37 -17.40
N ASP A 218 -1.24 46.85 -17.24
CA ASP A 218 0.00 47.61 -17.44
C ASP A 218 0.57 47.46 -18.86
N ALA A 219 -0.01 46.58 -19.70
CA ALA A 219 0.24 46.59 -21.14
C ALA A 219 -0.74 47.54 -21.81
N ASP A 220 -0.26 48.73 -22.19
CA ASP A 220 -1.03 49.72 -22.97
C ASP A 220 -1.51 49.18 -24.33
N ASP A 221 -0.94 48.06 -24.78
CA ASP A 221 -1.41 47.30 -25.95
C ASP A 221 -2.59 46.41 -25.55
N GLY A 222 -3.79 46.97 -25.66
CA GLY A 222 -5.03 46.29 -25.36
C GLY A 222 -5.16 44.97 -26.13
N VAL A 223 -5.46 43.89 -25.41
CA VAL A 223 -5.72 42.57 -26.01
C VAL A 223 -6.79 42.66 -27.09
N SER A 224 -6.53 42.00 -28.23
CA SER A 224 -7.45 42.01 -29.36
C SER A 224 -8.85 41.56 -28.92
N THR A 225 -9.90 42.17 -29.47
CA THR A 225 -11.28 41.80 -29.15
C THR A 225 -11.54 40.32 -29.47
N GLU A 226 -10.86 39.78 -30.47
CA GLU A 226 -10.95 38.37 -30.87
C GLU A 226 -10.34 37.44 -29.81
N THR A 227 -9.14 37.76 -29.31
CA THR A 227 -8.51 37.03 -28.20
C THR A 227 -9.42 37.05 -26.98
N PHE A 228 -9.97 38.22 -26.62
CA PHE A 228 -10.87 38.35 -25.47
C PHE A 228 -12.10 37.42 -25.60
N VAL A 229 -12.76 37.39 -26.76
CA VAL A 229 -13.93 36.53 -27.00
C VAL A 229 -13.56 35.05 -26.86
N ILE A 230 -12.41 34.62 -27.37
CA ILE A 230 -11.96 33.22 -27.28
C ILE A 230 -11.65 32.83 -25.84
N VAL A 231 -11.00 33.70 -25.08
CA VAL A 231 -10.73 33.48 -23.65
C VAL A 231 -12.03 33.36 -22.86
N VAL A 232 -13.04 34.19 -23.15
CA VAL A 232 -14.36 34.07 -22.53
C VAL A 232 -15.06 32.76 -22.90
N ILE A 233 -15.04 32.35 -24.18
CA ILE A 233 -15.63 31.07 -24.60
C ILE A 233 -14.90 29.90 -23.94
N PHE A 234 -13.57 29.91 -23.94
CA PHE A 234 -12.74 28.88 -23.33
C PHE A 234 -13.01 28.76 -21.83
N THR A 235 -13.06 29.87 -21.10
CA THR A 235 -13.32 29.87 -19.64
C THR A 235 -14.71 29.32 -19.30
N ILE A 236 -15.76 29.67 -20.06
CA ILE A 236 -17.11 29.11 -19.89
C ILE A 236 -17.10 27.59 -20.12
N LEU A 237 -16.49 27.12 -21.22
CA LEU A 237 -16.39 25.70 -21.54
C LEU A 237 -15.56 24.94 -20.50
N PHE A 238 -14.47 25.52 -20.03
CA PHE A 238 -13.60 24.94 -19.01
C PHE A 238 -14.32 24.81 -17.66
N LEU A 239 -15.07 25.84 -17.23
CA LEU A 239 -15.90 25.76 -16.03
C LEU A 239 -16.98 24.68 -16.14
N TRP A 240 -17.66 24.58 -17.28
CA TRP A 240 -18.64 23.52 -17.52
C TRP A 240 -17.99 22.14 -17.49
N TRP A 241 -16.81 21.99 -18.07
CA TRP A 241 -16.03 20.75 -18.01
C TRP A 241 -15.66 20.39 -16.56
N ILE A 242 -15.17 21.34 -15.74
CA ILE A 242 -14.89 21.12 -14.31
C ILE A 242 -16.14 20.62 -13.59
N LEU A 243 -17.28 21.27 -13.77
CA LEU A 243 -18.54 20.86 -13.14
C LEU A 243 -18.95 19.45 -13.56
N SER A 244 -18.78 19.10 -14.84
CA SER A 244 -19.07 17.77 -15.37
C SER A 244 -18.14 16.69 -14.79
N VAL A 245 -16.85 17.01 -14.65
CA VAL A 245 -15.86 16.15 -14.00
C VAL A 245 -16.21 15.96 -12.52
N MET A 246 -16.54 17.02 -11.80
CA MET A 246 -16.95 16.94 -10.39
C MET A 246 -18.22 16.10 -10.20
N ALA A 247 -19.22 16.26 -11.07
CA ALA A 247 -20.42 15.42 -11.06
C ALA A 247 -20.06 13.93 -11.30
N THR A 248 -19.18 13.66 -12.28
CA THR A 248 -18.68 12.30 -12.55
C THR A 248 -17.98 11.72 -11.33
N ILE A 249 -17.09 12.48 -10.68
CA ILE A 249 -16.39 12.05 -9.46
C ILE A 249 -17.38 11.70 -8.34
N VAL A 250 -18.37 12.56 -8.08
CA VAL A 250 -19.37 12.33 -7.03
C VAL A 250 -20.22 11.09 -7.33
N THR A 251 -20.67 10.93 -8.59
CA THR A 251 -21.48 9.77 -8.98
C THR A 251 -20.69 8.47 -8.86
N GLU A 252 -19.45 8.41 -9.34
CA GLU A 252 -18.62 7.21 -9.24
C GLU A 252 -18.20 6.93 -7.80
N ALA A 253 -17.83 7.95 -7.03
CA ALA A 253 -17.53 7.79 -5.61
C ALA A 253 -18.70 7.19 -4.81
N SER A 254 -19.95 7.51 -5.19
CA SER A 254 -21.15 6.93 -4.57
C SER A 254 -21.39 5.46 -4.93
N ARG A 255 -20.88 5.01 -6.09
CA ARG A 255 -21.02 3.63 -6.60
C ARG A 255 -19.92 2.69 -6.11
N LEU A 256 -18.82 3.22 -5.55
CA LEU A 256 -17.69 2.41 -5.10
C LEU A 256 -18.07 1.53 -3.91
N ASP A 257 -18.15 0.22 -4.14
CA ASP A 257 -18.23 -0.75 -3.05
C ASP A 257 -16.86 -0.89 -2.36
N ARG A 258 -16.77 -0.29 -1.16
CA ARG A 258 -15.58 -0.36 -0.30
C ARG A 258 -15.15 -1.79 -0.01
N ARG A 259 -16.08 -2.75 0.07
CA ARG A 259 -15.75 -4.16 0.32
C ARG A 259 -15.06 -4.78 -0.87
N GLN A 260 -15.58 -4.56 -2.07
CA GLN A 260 -14.94 -5.03 -3.30
C GLN A 260 -13.54 -4.43 -3.47
N LEU A 261 -13.37 -3.13 -3.19
CA LEU A 261 -12.06 -2.47 -3.22
C LEU A 261 -11.10 -3.09 -2.19
N ALA A 262 -11.54 -3.32 -0.95
CA ALA A 262 -10.72 -3.97 0.07
C ALA A 262 -10.31 -5.39 -0.37
N LEU A 263 -11.22 -6.13 -1.01
CA LEU A 263 -10.93 -7.47 -1.51
C LEU A 263 -9.86 -7.47 -2.60
N THR A 264 -9.97 -6.58 -3.58
CA THR A 264 -9.04 -6.55 -4.72
C THR A 264 -7.70 -5.94 -4.37
N TRP A 265 -7.68 -4.86 -3.57
CA TRP A 265 -6.47 -4.07 -3.31
C TRP A 265 -5.73 -4.48 -2.04
N TYR A 266 -6.42 -5.07 -1.04
CA TYR A 266 -5.80 -5.48 0.22
C TYR A 266 -5.73 -7.00 0.36
N TRP A 267 -6.88 -7.69 0.34
CA TRP A 267 -6.93 -9.11 0.70
C TRP A 267 -6.34 -10.03 -0.36
N GLU A 268 -6.60 -9.77 -1.64
CA GLU A 268 -6.12 -10.63 -2.73
C GLU A 268 -4.58 -10.64 -2.86
N PRO A 269 -3.87 -9.49 -2.78
CA PRO A 269 -2.42 -9.47 -2.67
C PRO A 269 -1.90 -10.23 -1.44
N LYS A 270 -2.52 -10.05 -0.26
CA LYS A 270 -2.14 -10.79 0.95
C LYS A 270 -2.33 -12.29 0.80
N ALA A 271 -3.44 -12.74 0.21
CA ALA A 271 -3.66 -14.14 -0.09
C ALA A 271 -2.58 -14.71 -1.02
N SER A 272 -2.18 -13.96 -2.05
CA SER A 272 -1.08 -14.40 -2.91
C SER A 272 0.25 -14.53 -2.14
N LEU A 273 0.48 -13.66 -1.16
CA LEU A 273 1.66 -13.66 -0.31
C LEU A 273 1.69 -14.79 0.72
N THR A 274 0.55 -15.17 1.30
CA THR A 274 0.50 -16.25 2.30
C THR A 274 0.57 -17.64 1.67
N VAL A 275 -0.03 -17.83 0.49
CA VAL A 275 0.18 -19.08 -0.27
C VAL A 275 1.68 -19.25 -0.56
N LEU A 276 2.40 -18.15 -0.82
CA LEU A 276 3.86 -18.12 -1.02
C LEU A 276 4.66 -18.74 0.13
N THR A 277 4.32 -18.40 1.38
CA THR A 277 5.05 -18.87 2.56
C THR A 277 4.68 -20.31 2.91
N SER A 278 3.45 -20.73 2.62
CA SER A 278 2.96 -22.07 2.94
C SER A 278 3.51 -23.18 2.01
N THR A 279 3.68 -22.91 0.71
CA THR A 279 4.05 -23.96 -0.27
C THR A 279 5.52 -24.39 -0.21
N GLY A 280 6.38 -23.58 0.43
CA GLY A 280 7.80 -23.92 0.64
C GLY A 280 8.03 -24.97 1.74
N ARG A 281 7.05 -25.18 2.62
CA ARG A 281 7.11 -26.16 3.70
C ARG A 281 6.66 -27.53 3.18
N LYS A 282 7.43 -28.11 2.26
CA LYS A 282 7.28 -29.55 1.94
C LYS A 282 7.47 -30.34 3.23
N ASP A 283 6.69 -31.42 3.40
CA ASP A 283 6.65 -32.35 4.54
C ASP A 283 8.01 -33.02 4.85
N THR A 284 9.07 -32.24 5.05
CA THR A 284 10.29 -32.70 5.69
C THR A 284 9.90 -33.03 7.12
N LYS A 285 9.83 -34.35 7.39
CA LYS A 285 9.57 -34.97 8.70
C LYS A 285 9.73 -33.96 9.83
N ILE A 286 8.58 -33.56 10.38
CA ILE A 286 8.44 -32.63 11.48
C ILE A 286 9.51 -32.99 12.52
N SER A 287 10.56 -32.17 12.59
CA SER A 287 11.45 -32.19 13.74
C SER A 287 10.55 -31.82 14.91
N GLU A 288 10.32 -32.76 15.84
CA GLU A 288 9.37 -32.62 16.95
C GLU A 288 9.69 -31.45 17.89
N SER A 289 10.86 -30.85 17.76
CA SER A 289 11.25 -29.66 18.53
C SER A 289 10.70 -28.38 17.87
N PRO A 290 9.80 -27.62 18.53
CA PRO A 290 9.40 -26.30 18.05
C PRO A 290 10.63 -25.40 17.93
N GLY A 291 10.69 -24.59 16.86
CA GLY A 291 11.80 -23.68 16.65
C GLY A 291 11.92 -22.65 17.78
N LEU A 292 13.11 -22.09 18.01
CA LEU A 292 13.32 -21.07 19.06
C LEU A 292 12.33 -19.89 18.95
N VAL A 293 12.02 -19.48 17.72
CA VAL A 293 11.06 -18.40 17.42
C VAL A 293 9.62 -18.79 17.80
N GLU A 294 9.24 -20.03 17.55
CA GLU A 294 7.92 -20.57 17.89
C GLU A 294 7.75 -20.67 19.41
N ARG A 295 8.77 -21.22 20.08
CA ARG A 295 8.83 -21.26 21.55
C ARG A 295 8.76 -19.86 22.17
N TYR A 296 9.44 -18.88 21.57
CA TYR A 296 9.33 -17.48 21.99
C TYR A 296 7.91 -16.93 21.79
N CYS A 297 7.28 -17.19 20.64
CA CYS A 297 5.91 -16.75 20.38
C CYS A 297 4.93 -17.30 21.43
N ASP A 298 5.02 -18.59 21.75
CA ASP A 298 4.17 -19.23 22.77
C ASP A 298 4.35 -18.61 24.16
N ILE A 299 5.60 -18.36 24.54
CA ILE A 299 5.93 -17.71 25.82
C ILE A 299 5.42 -16.28 25.83
N SER A 300 5.63 -15.54 24.75
CA SER A 300 5.19 -14.15 24.61
C SER A 300 3.67 -14.00 24.65
N GLU A 301 2.94 -14.95 24.06
CA GLU A 301 1.48 -15.00 24.06
C GLU A 301 0.95 -15.25 25.47
N LYS A 302 1.57 -16.18 26.21
CA LYS A 302 1.23 -16.44 27.62
C LYS A 302 1.43 -15.17 28.46
N TYR A 303 2.59 -14.52 28.37
CA TYR A 303 2.84 -13.28 29.13
C TYR A 303 1.92 -12.14 28.73
N TRP A 304 1.60 -11.99 27.43
CA TRP A 304 0.64 -10.99 26.99
C TRP A 304 -0.76 -11.25 27.54
N HIS A 305 -1.20 -12.51 27.57
CA HIS A 305 -2.48 -12.90 28.14
C HIS A 305 -2.56 -12.48 29.62
N ILE A 306 -1.56 -12.87 30.42
CA ILE A 306 -1.44 -12.52 31.83
C ILE A 306 -1.51 -10.99 32.02
N LEU A 307 -0.69 -10.24 31.25
CA LEU A 307 -0.67 -8.78 31.31
C LEU A 307 -2.03 -8.16 30.94
N SER A 308 -2.69 -8.70 29.92
CA SER A 308 -3.98 -8.19 29.45
C SER A 308 -5.12 -8.44 30.44
N CYS A 309 -5.13 -9.61 31.10
CA CYS A 309 -6.06 -9.91 32.18
C CYS A 309 -5.83 -9.00 33.38
N ALA A 310 -4.57 -8.80 33.79
CA ALA A 310 -4.20 -7.90 34.87
C ALA A 310 -4.63 -6.45 34.60
N LEU A 311 -4.40 -5.93 33.39
CA LEU A 311 -4.81 -4.57 32.99
C LEU A 311 -6.33 -4.40 32.92
N ARG A 312 -7.09 -5.47 32.65
CA ARG A 312 -8.56 -5.44 32.64
C ARG A 312 -9.17 -5.68 34.02
N GLY A 313 -8.39 -6.10 35.00
CA GLY A 313 -8.90 -6.57 36.29
C GLY A 313 -9.72 -7.88 36.16
N GLU A 314 -9.53 -8.63 35.07
CA GLU A 314 -10.20 -9.91 34.85
C GLU A 314 -9.36 -11.03 35.50
N ARG A 315 -10.02 -12.04 36.10
CA ARG A 315 -9.31 -13.22 36.59
C ARG A 315 -8.77 -14.01 35.41
N SER A 316 -7.47 -14.27 35.41
CA SER A 316 -6.83 -15.16 34.43
C SER A 316 -7.14 -16.62 34.78
N ASP A 317 -7.44 -17.43 33.76
CA ASP A 317 -7.69 -18.87 33.90
C ASP A 317 -6.40 -19.67 34.16
N VAL A 318 -5.23 -19.01 34.11
CA VAL A 318 -3.94 -19.65 34.37
C VAL A 318 -3.78 -19.84 35.88
N TYR A 319 -3.69 -21.11 36.32
CA TYR A 319 -3.66 -21.50 37.74
C TYR A 319 -2.66 -20.71 38.61
N TRP A 320 -1.48 -20.38 38.07
CA TRP A 320 -0.46 -19.60 38.78
C TRP A 320 -0.87 -18.13 39.01
N ASP A 321 -1.68 -17.55 38.13
CA ASP A 321 -2.19 -16.19 38.31
C ASP A 321 -3.23 -16.12 39.43
N ALA A 322 -4.06 -17.15 39.59
CA ALA A 322 -5.09 -17.17 40.63
C ALA A 322 -4.50 -17.17 42.06
N LEU A 323 -3.28 -17.69 42.23
CA LEU A 323 -2.56 -17.74 43.50
C LEU A 323 -1.85 -16.41 43.83
N CYS A 324 -1.23 -15.78 42.83
CA CYS A 324 -0.47 -14.55 43.04
C CYS A 324 -1.35 -13.29 43.01
N PHE A 325 -2.29 -13.18 42.06
CA PHE A 325 -3.05 -11.95 41.78
C PHE A 325 -4.32 -11.75 42.62
N ARG A 326 -4.53 -12.56 43.66
CA ARG A 326 -5.71 -12.43 44.52
C ARG A 326 -5.72 -11.13 45.34
N SER A 327 -4.55 -10.51 45.53
CA SER A 327 -4.42 -9.27 46.31
C SER A 327 -4.45 -8.03 45.41
N THR A 328 -5.32 -7.06 45.74
CA THR A 328 -5.37 -5.73 45.14
C THR A 328 -4.01 -5.02 44.99
N PRO A 329 -3.08 -5.05 45.97
CA PRO A 329 -1.77 -4.44 45.80
C PRO A 329 -0.95 -5.08 44.67
N MET A 330 -1.09 -6.38 44.41
CA MET A 330 -0.33 -7.03 43.34
C MET A 330 -0.81 -6.58 41.95
N LEU A 331 -2.12 -6.30 41.78
CA LEU A 331 -2.64 -5.73 40.53
C LEU A 331 -2.02 -4.36 40.24
N PHE A 332 -1.87 -3.50 41.26
CA PHE A 332 -1.20 -2.21 41.11
C PHE A 332 0.28 -2.36 40.73
N VAL A 333 0.99 -3.28 41.39
CA VAL A 333 2.40 -3.57 41.11
C VAL A 333 2.58 -4.07 39.67
N THR A 334 1.75 -5.02 39.23
CA THR A 334 1.83 -5.54 37.85
C THR A 334 1.37 -4.53 36.82
N GLY A 335 0.39 -3.67 37.14
CA GLY A 335 0.05 -2.53 36.29
C GLY A 335 1.22 -1.56 36.11
N PHE A 336 1.94 -1.26 37.19
CA PHE A 336 3.13 -0.41 37.17
C PHE A 336 4.27 -1.04 36.36
N PHE A 337 4.57 -2.33 36.59
CA PHE A 337 5.55 -3.06 35.77
C PHE A 337 5.11 -3.16 34.32
N GLY A 338 3.82 -3.39 34.05
CA GLY A 338 3.26 -3.37 32.70
C GLY A 338 3.50 -2.03 32.01
N PHE A 339 3.30 -0.92 32.72
CA PHE A 339 3.56 0.42 32.19
C PHE A 339 5.03 0.67 31.85
N ALA A 340 5.97 0.10 32.60
CA ALA A 340 7.41 0.22 32.32
C ALA A 340 7.92 -0.78 31.25
N ILE A 341 7.43 -2.02 31.28
CA ILE A 341 7.87 -3.12 30.40
C ILE A 341 7.30 -2.95 29.00
N LEU A 342 6.05 -2.49 28.84
CA LEU A 342 5.39 -2.40 27.53
C LEU A 342 6.13 -1.44 26.58
N PRO A 343 6.57 -0.23 26.99
CA PRO A 343 7.41 0.64 26.16
C PRO A 343 8.75 0.00 25.78
N ILE A 344 9.43 -0.65 26.73
CA ILE A 344 10.72 -1.32 26.47
C ILE A 344 10.52 -2.47 25.48
N TRP A 345 9.49 -3.28 25.66
CA TRP A 345 9.19 -4.40 24.78
C TRP A 345 8.74 -3.93 23.40
N PHE A 346 7.98 -2.85 23.33
CA PHE A 346 7.61 -2.21 22.08
C PHE A 346 8.86 -1.70 21.34
N ALA A 347 9.76 -1.00 22.03
CA ALA A 347 11.02 -0.51 21.48
C ALA A 347 11.96 -1.65 21.03
N LEU A 348 12.07 -2.70 21.83
CA LEU A 348 12.86 -3.89 21.49
C LEU A 348 12.29 -4.61 20.27
N GLY A 349 10.96 -4.70 20.19
CA GLY A 349 10.32 -5.21 18.99
C GLY A 349 10.56 -4.32 17.79
N LEU A 350 10.50 -2.99 17.92
CA LEU A 350 10.82 -2.07 16.82
C LEU A 350 12.27 -2.23 16.35
N LEU A 351 13.22 -2.38 17.28
CA LEU A 351 14.63 -2.63 17.00
C LEU A 351 14.86 -3.99 16.31
N THR A 352 14.06 -5.00 16.65
CA THR A 352 14.08 -6.33 16.01
C THR A 352 13.09 -6.46 14.84
N LEU A 353 12.58 -5.34 14.33
CA LEU A 353 11.63 -5.28 13.22
C LEU A 353 10.39 -6.16 13.44
N GLY A 354 9.90 -6.24 14.67
CA GLY A 354 8.71 -6.96 15.07
C GLY A 354 8.91 -8.45 15.33
N LEU A 355 10.14 -9.00 15.22
CA LEU A 355 10.40 -10.41 15.58
C LEU A 355 10.02 -10.72 17.03
N LEU A 356 10.36 -9.80 17.94
CA LEU A 356 10.07 -9.95 19.37
C LEU A 356 8.69 -9.41 19.76
N TRP A 357 7.89 -8.90 18.83
CA TRP A 357 6.55 -8.47 19.19
C TRP A 357 5.63 -9.67 19.48
N PRO A 358 4.76 -9.56 20.49
CA PRO A 358 3.76 -10.57 20.74
C PRO A 358 2.78 -10.67 19.55
N PRO A 359 2.21 -11.86 19.30
CA PRO A 359 1.31 -12.06 18.17
C PRO A 359 0.10 -11.11 18.21
N GLN A 360 -0.32 -10.66 19.40
CA GLN A 360 -1.43 -9.71 19.55
C GLN A 360 -1.09 -8.32 19.03
N ILE A 361 0.14 -7.80 19.25
CA ILE A 361 0.58 -6.52 18.68
C ILE A 361 0.70 -6.64 17.16
N ARG A 362 1.26 -7.74 16.66
CA ARG A 362 1.37 -8.01 15.21
C ARG A 362 -0.01 -8.12 14.55
N ARG A 363 -0.91 -8.93 15.12
CA ARG A 363 -2.31 -9.02 14.68
C ARG A 363 -2.98 -7.65 14.75
N TRP A 364 -2.79 -6.88 15.82
CA TRP A 364 -3.35 -5.54 15.92
C TRP A 364 -2.86 -4.60 14.81
N LEU A 365 -1.58 -4.70 14.44
CA LEU A 365 -0.96 -3.91 13.39
C LEU A 365 -1.53 -4.21 12.00
N PHE A 366 -1.79 -5.50 11.70
CA PHE A 366 -2.23 -5.96 10.38
C PHE A 366 -3.74 -6.21 10.27
N CYS A 367 -4.47 -6.24 11.39
CA CYS A 367 -5.91 -6.47 11.40
C CYS A 367 -6.63 -5.15 11.07
N PRO A 368 -7.33 -5.07 9.93
CA PRO A 368 -8.15 -3.91 9.64
C PRO A 368 -9.28 -3.82 10.67
N ARG A 369 -9.16 -2.89 11.61
CA ARG A 369 -10.26 -2.60 12.53
C ARG A 369 -11.45 -2.13 11.67
N PRO A 370 -12.62 -2.80 11.73
CA PRO A 370 -13.79 -2.31 11.04
C PRO A 370 -14.17 -0.95 11.63
N ILE A 371 -13.92 0.12 10.87
CA ILE A 371 -14.08 1.52 11.26
C ILE A 371 -15.53 1.85 11.73
N GLY A 372 -16.51 0.97 11.45
CA GLY A 372 -17.92 1.19 11.79
C GLY A 372 -18.49 0.46 13.02
N ASN A 373 -17.84 -0.56 13.58
CA ASN A 373 -18.54 -1.48 14.51
C ASN A 373 -18.39 -1.14 16.00
N ALA A 374 -17.60 -0.11 16.36
CA ALA A 374 -17.40 0.27 17.75
C ALA A 374 -18.66 0.85 18.42
N ARG A 375 -19.61 1.43 17.65
CA ARG A 375 -20.86 1.97 18.20
C ARG A 375 -22.00 0.96 18.29
N VAL A 376 -22.07 -0.05 17.42
CA VAL A 376 -23.15 -1.07 17.48
C VAL A 376 -22.97 -2.01 18.68
N ARG A 377 -21.75 -2.16 19.21
CA ARG A 377 -21.48 -3.08 20.33
C ARG A 377 -21.97 -2.60 21.70
N LYS A 378 -22.36 -1.33 21.87
CA LYS A 378 -22.94 -0.85 23.14
C LYS A 378 -24.44 -1.11 23.30
N SER A 379 -25.17 -1.41 22.22
CA SER A 379 -26.60 -1.80 22.30
C SER A 379 -26.82 -3.32 22.36
N ALA A 380 -25.78 -4.13 22.14
CA ALA A 380 -25.86 -5.59 22.19
C ALA A 380 -25.26 -6.16 23.49
N ARG A 381 -25.22 -5.37 24.57
CA ARG A 381 -24.70 -5.79 25.87
C ARG A 381 -25.82 -6.30 26.77
N SER A 382 -26.41 -7.45 26.41
CA SER A 382 -27.01 -8.42 27.35
C SER A 382 -27.84 -9.51 26.63
N ARG A 383 -27.32 -10.13 25.58
CA ARG A 383 -27.62 -11.55 25.39
C ARG A 383 -26.30 -12.28 25.40
N PRO A 384 -26.05 -13.17 26.39
CA PRO A 384 -24.90 -14.04 26.33
C PRO A 384 -24.95 -14.73 24.98
N TYR A 385 -23.83 -14.68 24.24
CA TYR A 385 -23.62 -15.51 23.08
C TYR A 385 -24.04 -16.93 23.49
N GLY A 386 -25.15 -17.42 22.94
CA GLY A 386 -25.58 -18.77 23.21
C GLY A 386 -24.49 -19.72 22.71
N PRO A 387 -24.22 -20.85 23.40
CA PRO A 387 -23.23 -21.84 22.98
C PRO A 387 -23.39 -22.34 21.53
N ASN A 388 -24.53 -22.07 20.89
CA ASN A 388 -24.85 -22.47 19.53
C ASN A 388 -24.17 -21.67 18.39
N GLU A 389 -23.65 -20.44 18.57
CA GLU A 389 -23.06 -19.73 17.41
C GLU A 389 -21.69 -20.29 17.01
N ASP A 390 -20.87 -20.66 17.99
CA ASP A 390 -19.59 -21.33 17.72
C ASP A 390 -19.83 -22.73 17.13
N ASP A 391 -20.86 -23.43 17.60
CA ASP A 391 -21.25 -24.72 17.03
C ASP A 391 -21.88 -24.58 15.63
N LEU A 392 -22.61 -23.50 15.36
CA LEU A 392 -23.11 -23.17 14.02
C LEU A 392 -21.95 -22.83 13.08
N MET A 393 -20.94 -22.11 13.56
CA MET A 393 -19.76 -21.81 12.75
C MET A 393 -18.92 -23.07 12.49
N LYS A 394 -18.73 -23.92 13.50
CA LYS A 394 -18.07 -25.23 13.37
C LYS A 394 -18.81 -26.16 12.42
N THR A 395 -20.14 -26.22 12.48
CA THR A 395 -20.94 -27.05 11.56
C THR A 395 -20.94 -26.49 10.14
N LYS A 396 -20.99 -25.16 9.97
CA LYS A 396 -20.80 -24.54 8.66
C LYS A 396 -19.40 -24.82 8.11
N LEU A 397 -18.37 -24.79 8.95
CA LEU A 397 -16.99 -25.11 8.56
C LEU A 397 -16.81 -26.60 8.23
N SER A 398 -17.38 -27.51 9.01
CA SER A 398 -17.32 -28.95 8.72
C SER A 398 -18.03 -29.25 7.40
N LYS A 399 -19.16 -28.58 7.14
CA LYS A 399 -19.89 -28.69 5.88
C LYS A 399 -19.10 -28.09 4.70
N LEU A 400 -18.50 -26.91 4.85
CA LEU A 400 -17.64 -26.34 3.81
C LEU A 400 -16.41 -27.22 3.52
N ARG A 401 -15.88 -27.87 4.55
CA ARG A 401 -14.76 -28.81 4.42
C ARG A 401 -15.17 -30.08 3.69
N SER A 402 -16.36 -30.65 3.97
CA SER A 402 -16.89 -31.78 3.20
C SER A 402 -17.15 -31.38 1.74
N ASP A 403 -17.79 -30.23 1.51
CA ASP A 403 -18.10 -29.75 0.16
C ASP A 403 -16.82 -29.51 -0.66
N LEU A 404 -15.74 -29.04 -0.03
CA LEU A 404 -14.43 -28.90 -0.68
C LEU A 404 -13.76 -30.23 -1.01
N VAL A 405 -13.92 -31.25 -0.14
CA VAL A 405 -13.41 -32.60 -0.41
C VAL A 405 -14.16 -33.22 -1.59
N ASP A 406 -15.48 -33.08 -1.64
CA ASP A 406 -16.31 -33.57 -2.74
C ASP A 406 -15.98 -32.84 -4.05
N LEU A 407 -15.82 -31.50 -4.01
CA LEU A 407 -15.44 -30.74 -5.20
C LEU A 407 -14.05 -31.15 -5.73
N LYS A 408 -13.12 -31.46 -4.83
CA LYS A 408 -11.78 -31.96 -5.19
C LYS A 408 -11.86 -33.36 -5.82
N ALA A 409 -12.71 -34.23 -5.29
CA ALA A 409 -12.94 -35.55 -5.87
C ALA A 409 -13.53 -35.44 -7.28
N ILE A 410 -14.54 -34.58 -7.48
CA ILE A 410 -15.16 -34.34 -8.80
C ILE A 410 -14.14 -33.79 -9.80
N THR A 411 -13.29 -32.84 -9.38
CA THR A 411 -12.26 -32.29 -10.29
C THR A 411 -11.17 -33.30 -10.63
N GLN A 412 -10.79 -34.18 -9.70
CA GLN A 412 -9.87 -35.28 -10.00
C GLN A 412 -10.49 -36.28 -10.99
N ASP A 413 -11.77 -36.61 -10.82
CA ASP A 413 -12.50 -37.54 -11.68
C ASP A 413 -12.66 -36.99 -13.10
N GLN A 414 -13.01 -35.70 -13.23
CA GLN A 414 -13.02 -35.00 -14.53
C GLN A 414 -11.65 -34.96 -15.19
N SER A 415 -10.58 -34.71 -14.42
CA SER A 415 -9.21 -34.73 -14.96
C SER A 415 -8.83 -36.12 -15.47
N HIS A 416 -9.27 -37.19 -14.78
CA HIS A 416 -9.00 -38.56 -15.17
C HIS A 416 -9.81 -38.96 -16.43
N GLN A 417 -11.06 -38.50 -16.56
CA GLN A 417 -11.85 -38.67 -17.77
C GLN A 417 -11.22 -37.96 -18.98
N ILE A 418 -10.80 -36.70 -18.82
CA ILE A 418 -10.13 -35.96 -19.91
C ILE A 418 -8.83 -36.66 -20.34
N GLN A 419 -8.05 -37.20 -19.39
CA GLN A 419 -6.86 -37.98 -19.73
C GLN A 419 -7.19 -39.28 -20.48
N LYS A 420 -8.30 -39.93 -20.13
CA LYS A 420 -8.77 -41.14 -20.81
C LYS A 420 -9.31 -40.87 -22.21
N ASP A 421 -9.92 -39.71 -22.45
CA ASP A 421 -10.44 -39.34 -23.77
C ASP A 421 -9.33 -38.86 -24.73
N LEU A 422 -8.18 -38.43 -24.21
CA LEU A 422 -7.03 -37.95 -24.98
C LEU A 422 -5.99 -39.03 -25.33
N GLY A 423 -6.02 -40.20 -24.68
CA GLY A 423 -5.08 -41.31 -24.88
C GLY A 423 -5.75 -42.52 -25.51
#